data_AF-A0A6I4VTZ8-F1
#
_entry.id   AF-A0A6I4VTZ8-F1
#
_cell.length_a   1.000
_cell.length_b   1.000
_cell.length_c   1.000
_cell.angle_alpha   90.00
_cell.angle_beta   90.00
_cell.angle_gamma   90.00
#
_symmetry.space_group_name_H-M   'P 1'
#
loop_
_entity.id
_entity.type
_entity.pdbx_description
1 polymer ?
#
loop_
_entity_poly.entity_id
_entity_poly.type
_entity_poly.pdbx_seq_one_letter_code
_entity_poly.pdbx_strand_id
1 'polypeptide(L)'
;MNWLIQKTEEFSTEKGKLYAYIGFHGSMKITLEVSSRDQVHWTENVVHARGAFVFIDYTAPNADKEQMVHFELDEDQVFSIRRGQNFFQIETKGRKKAFCYLSNGTFIPDSKRLRKQVTVHDQLD
;
A
#
# COMPACT_ATOMS: atom_id res chain seq x y z
N MET A 1 12.90 2.27 -12.38
CA MET A 1 13.08 1.43 -11.17
C MET A 1 12.03 0.32 -11.17
N ASN A 2 12.32 -0.85 -10.61
CA ASN A 2 11.39 -1.97 -10.45
C ASN A 2 10.84 -2.02 -9.02
N TRP A 3 9.67 -2.63 -8.82
CA TRP A 3 9.13 -2.92 -7.48
C TRP A 3 9.92 -4.05 -6.83
N LEU A 4 11.08 -3.76 -6.25
CA LEU A 4 11.88 -4.77 -5.56
C LEU A 4 11.73 -4.61 -4.05
N ILE A 5 11.47 -5.73 -3.37
CA ILE A 5 11.56 -5.79 -1.91
C ILE A 5 12.99 -5.43 -1.52
N GLN A 6 13.14 -4.44 -0.65
CA GLN A 6 14.41 -4.05 -0.06
C GLN A 6 14.59 -4.67 1.32
N LYS A 7 13.50 -4.87 2.04
CA LYS A 7 13.52 -5.36 3.42
C LYS A 7 12.27 -6.20 3.72
N THR A 8 12.47 -7.29 4.45
CA THR A 8 11.41 -8.06 5.09
C THR A 8 11.73 -8.19 6.57
N GLU A 9 10.72 -7.99 7.42
CA GLU A 9 10.84 -8.15 8.88
C GLU A 9 9.76 -9.09 9.40
N GLU A 10 10.08 -9.81 10.48
CA GLU A 10 9.15 -10.68 11.19
C GLU A 10 9.08 -10.23 12.65
N PHE A 11 7.87 -10.02 13.15
CA PHE A 11 7.60 -9.59 14.52
C PHE A 11 6.67 -10.59 15.20
N SER A 12 6.87 -10.79 16.51
CA SER A 12 5.92 -11.51 17.34
C SER A 12 5.10 -10.51 18.13
N THR A 13 3.77 -10.64 18.05
CA THR A 13 2.79 -9.82 18.77
C THR A 13 1.99 -10.71 19.70
N GLU A 14 1.23 -10.12 20.63
CA GLU A 14 0.29 -10.86 21.48
C GLU A 14 -0.77 -11.62 20.69
N LYS A 15 -1.06 -11.18 19.45
CA LYS A 15 -2.06 -11.77 18.55
C LYS A 15 -1.48 -12.78 17.56
N GLY A 16 -0.16 -13.00 17.56
CA GLY A 16 0.53 -13.89 16.62
C GLY A 16 1.68 -13.22 15.90
N LYS A 17 2.13 -13.82 14.79
CA LYS A 17 3.23 -13.30 13.98
C LYS A 17 2.74 -12.24 13.00
N LEU A 18 3.56 -11.22 12.78
CA LEU A 18 3.37 -10.20 11.74
C LEU A 18 4.60 -10.18 10.83
N TYR A 19 4.38 -9.98 9.55
CA TYR A 19 5.43 -9.88 8.53
C TYR A 19 5.31 -8.53 7.84
N ALA A 20 6.39 -7.74 7.84
CA ALA A 20 6.45 -6.49 7.10
C ALA A 20 7.30 -6.65 5.83
N TYR A 21 6.81 -6.11 4.72
CA TYR A 21 7.48 -6.09 3.42
C TYR A 21 7.61 -4.65 2.96
N ILE A 22 8.85 -4.20 2.68
CA ILE A 22 9.14 -2.83 2.30
C ILE A 22 9.81 -2.82 0.92
N GLY A 23 9.28 -2.02 0.00
CA GLY A 23 9.85 -1.84 -1.32
C GLY A 23 9.54 -0.48 -1.94
N PHE A 24 10.25 -0.15 -3.01
CA PHE A 24 10.28 1.20 -3.58
C PHE A 24 10.10 1.20 -5.10
N HIS A 25 9.55 2.30 -5.62
CA HIS A 25 9.52 2.61 -7.04
C HIS A 25 9.57 4.12 -7.26
N GLY A 26 10.76 4.62 -7.60
CA GLY A 26 10.98 6.06 -7.72
C GLY A 26 10.73 6.75 -6.38
N SER A 27 9.86 7.75 -6.38
CA SER A 27 9.46 8.54 -5.21
C SER A 27 8.50 7.82 -4.24
N MET A 28 8.09 6.59 -4.55
CA MET A 28 7.09 5.88 -3.75
C MET A 28 7.72 4.74 -2.96
N LYS A 29 7.41 4.69 -1.67
CA LYS A 29 7.69 3.61 -0.74
C LYS A 29 6.37 2.92 -0.38
N ILE A 30 6.36 1.60 -0.42
CA ILE A 30 5.22 0.80 0.02
C ILE A 30 5.68 -0.11 1.14
N THR A 31 4.97 -0.06 2.26
CA THR A 31 5.08 -1.03 3.35
C THR A 31 3.79 -1.83 3.44
N LEU A 32 3.91 -3.15 3.51
CA LEU A 32 2.80 -4.07 3.73
C LEU A 32 3.04 -4.85 5.01
N GLU A 33 2.07 -4.83 5.92
CA GLU A 33 2.09 -5.67 7.10
C GLU A 33 0.97 -6.71 7.02
N VAL A 34 1.33 -7.98 7.17
CA VAL A 34 0.42 -9.13 7.03
C VAL A 34 0.62 -10.15 8.14
N SER A 35 -0.43 -10.89 8.50
CA SER A 35 -0.36 -11.94 9.53
C SER A 35 0.25 -13.24 9.01
N SER A 36 0.34 -13.42 7.69
CA SER A 36 0.93 -14.59 7.05
C SER A 36 1.65 -14.25 5.75
N ARG A 37 2.76 -14.95 5.48
CA ARG A 37 3.61 -14.71 4.30
C ARG A 37 2.92 -14.99 2.96
N ASP A 38 1.92 -15.88 2.94
CA ASP A 38 1.14 -16.21 1.74
C ASP A 38 0.16 -15.10 1.33
N GLN A 39 -0.08 -14.12 2.20
CA GLN A 39 -0.95 -12.97 1.91
C GLN A 39 -0.28 -11.94 1.00
N VAL A 40 1.03 -12.03 0.75
CA VAL A 40 1.78 -11.10 -0.10
C VAL A 40 2.30 -11.80 -1.34
N HIS A 41 2.06 -11.19 -2.50
CA HIS A 41 2.72 -11.55 -3.74
C HIS A 41 3.37 -10.29 -4.33
N TRP A 42 4.69 -10.22 -4.25
CA TRP A 42 5.47 -9.06 -4.68
C TRP A 42 6.45 -9.46 -5.77
N THR A 43 6.31 -8.86 -6.95
CA THR A 43 7.19 -9.04 -8.10
C THR A 43 7.71 -7.68 -8.58
N GLU A 44 8.65 -7.67 -9.50
CA GLU A 44 9.16 -6.43 -10.10
C GLU A 44 8.09 -5.57 -10.79
N ASN A 45 6.97 -6.17 -11.21
CA ASN A 45 5.93 -5.52 -12.01
C ASN A 45 4.64 -5.27 -11.23
N VAL A 46 4.38 -6.03 -10.17
CA VAL A 46 3.14 -5.96 -9.42
C VAL A 46 3.33 -6.32 -7.96
N VAL A 47 2.64 -5.58 -7.09
CA VAL A 47 2.54 -5.83 -5.65
C VAL A 47 1.09 -6.12 -5.33
N HIS A 48 0.82 -7.29 -4.75
CA HIS A 48 -0.49 -7.71 -4.25
C HIS A 48 -0.41 -8.06 -2.76
N ALA A 49 -1.44 -7.66 -2.00
CA ALA A 49 -1.59 -8.02 -0.60
C ALA A 49 -3.06 -8.26 -0.24
N ARG A 50 -3.35 -9.26 0.58
CA ARG A 50 -4.69 -9.56 1.11
C ARG A 50 -4.72 -9.38 2.62
N GLY A 51 -5.75 -8.73 3.17
CA GLY A 51 -5.91 -8.58 4.63
C GLY A 51 -4.66 -7.96 5.30
N ALA A 52 -4.20 -6.84 4.75
CA ALA A 52 -2.94 -6.19 5.11
C ALA A 52 -3.18 -4.77 5.63
N PHE A 53 -2.26 -4.31 6.49
CA PHE A 53 -2.04 -2.88 6.67
C PHE A 53 -1.13 -2.38 5.55
N VAL A 54 -1.61 -1.38 4.82
CA VAL A 54 -0.93 -0.82 3.65
C VAL A 54 -0.51 0.60 3.95
N PHE A 55 0.78 0.87 3.80
CA PHE A 55 1.36 2.19 3.94
C PHE A 55 1.94 2.61 2.60
N ILE A 56 1.46 3.69 2.03
CA ILE A 56 2.02 4.29 0.81
C ILE A 56 2.57 5.66 1.17
N ASP A 57 3.89 5.78 1.14
CA ASP A 57 4.59 7.03 1.38
C ASP A 57 5.16 7.56 0.04
N TYR A 58 5.01 8.86 -0.19
CA TYR A 58 5.43 9.53 -1.42
C TYR A 58 6.22 10.80 -1.11
N THR A 59 7.43 10.88 -1.66
CA THR A 59 8.30 12.06 -1.56
C THR A 59 8.56 12.61 -2.95
N ALA A 60 7.93 13.75 -3.27
CA ALA A 60 8.09 14.38 -4.58
C ALA A 60 9.56 14.78 -4.82
N PRO A 61 10.04 14.74 -6.08
CA PRO A 61 11.37 15.27 -6.40
C PRO A 61 11.47 16.73 -5.97
N ASN A 62 12.46 17.05 -5.13
CA ASN A 62 12.70 18.38 -4.54
C ASN A 62 11.65 18.85 -3.51
N ALA A 63 10.86 17.95 -2.93
CA ALA A 63 10.03 18.27 -1.77
C ALA A 63 10.74 17.85 -0.48
N ASP A 64 10.66 18.71 0.53
CA ASP A 64 11.16 18.43 1.88
C ASP A 64 10.14 17.68 2.74
N LYS A 65 8.93 17.42 2.22
CA LYS A 65 7.83 16.79 2.94
C LYS A 65 7.39 15.50 2.27
N GLU A 66 7.36 14.43 3.05
CA GLU A 66 6.74 13.16 2.71
C GLU A 66 5.21 13.29 2.86
N GLN A 67 4.47 12.75 1.89
CA GLN A 67 3.03 12.62 1.94
C GLN A 67 2.67 11.15 2.05
N MET A 68 1.65 10.81 2.84
CA MET A 68 1.35 9.41 3.13
C MET A 68 -0.15 9.12 3.10
N VAL A 69 -0.50 7.88 2.80
CA VAL A 69 -1.84 7.32 3.02
C VAL A 69 -1.72 5.91 3.56
N HIS A 70 -2.35 5.67 4.71
CA HIS A 70 -2.32 4.39 5.40
C HIS A 70 -3.73 3.85 5.57
N PHE A 71 -3.91 2.57 5.32
CA PHE A 71 -5.22 1.93 5.42
C PHE A 71 -5.09 0.43 5.68
N GLU A 72 -6.14 -0.13 6.25
CA GLU A 72 -6.27 -1.54 6.61
C GLU A 72 -7.30 -2.20 5.70
N LEU A 73 -6.92 -3.36 5.17
CA LEU A 73 -7.77 -4.22 4.37
C LEU A 73 -8.43 -5.27 5.26
N ASP A 74 -9.73 -5.49 5.08
CA ASP A 74 -10.39 -6.69 5.63
C ASP A 74 -9.84 -7.96 4.98
N GLU A 75 -10.07 -9.13 5.60
CA GLU A 75 -9.56 -10.42 5.12
C GLU A 75 -9.99 -10.77 3.68
N ASP A 76 -11.16 -10.29 3.23
CA ASP A 76 -11.69 -10.51 1.89
C ASP A 76 -11.27 -9.45 0.86
N GLN A 77 -10.44 -8.49 1.26
CA GLN A 77 -9.99 -7.39 0.44
C GLN A 77 -8.56 -7.59 -0.06
N VAL A 78 -8.33 -7.22 -1.32
CA VAL A 78 -7.01 -7.35 -1.97
C VAL A 78 -6.57 -5.99 -2.49
N PHE A 79 -5.41 -5.52 -2.03
CA PHE A 79 -4.69 -4.40 -2.60
C PHE A 79 -3.83 -4.87 -3.78
N SER A 80 -3.79 -4.08 -4.84
CA SER A 80 -2.87 -4.30 -5.96
C SER A 80 -2.38 -2.99 -6.57
N ILE A 81 -1.12 -2.98 -6.98
CA ILE A 81 -0.52 -1.86 -7.72
C ILE A 81 0.49 -2.39 -8.73
N ARG A 82 0.44 -1.87 -9.95
CA ARG A 82 1.38 -2.25 -11.02
C ARG A 82 2.37 -1.14 -11.30
N ARG A 83 3.55 -1.53 -11.78
CA ARG A 83 4.61 -0.62 -12.22
C ARG A 83 4.07 0.38 -13.25
N GLY A 84 4.40 1.66 -13.08
CA GLY A 84 4.03 2.73 -14.01
C GLY A 84 2.57 3.18 -13.95
N GLN A 85 1.74 2.60 -13.07
CA GLN A 85 0.42 3.15 -12.80
C GLN A 85 0.52 4.37 -11.87
N ASN A 86 -0.53 5.19 -11.87
CA ASN A 86 -0.73 6.31 -10.96
C ASN A 86 -1.94 6.09 -10.03
N PHE A 87 -2.43 4.85 -9.99
CA PHE A 87 -3.52 4.38 -9.16
C PHE A 87 -3.22 2.98 -8.62
N PHE A 88 -3.72 2.67 -7.43
CA PHE A 88 -3.78 1.31 -6.91
C PHE A 88 -5.21 0.80 -7.02
N GLN A 89 -5.44 -0.50 -6.89
CA GLN A 89 -6.78 -1.09 -6.90
C GLN A 89 -7.05 -1.82 -5.59
N ILE A 90 -8.26 -1.64 -5.07
CA ILE A 90 -8.82 -2.51 -4.03
C ILE A 90 -9.87 -3.40 -4.68
N GLU A 91 -9.72 -4.71 -4.54
CA GLU A 91 -10.72 -5.71 -4.91
C GLU A 91 -11.47 -6.17 -3.66
N THR A 92 -12.79 -6.20 -3.73
CA THR A 92 -13.65 -6.75 -2.67
C THR A 92 -14.71 -7.63 -3.33
N LYS A 93 -14.74 -8.91 -2.99
CA LYS A 93 -15.69 -9.90 -3.55
C LYS A 93 -15.74 -9.87 -5.09
N GLY A 94 -14.57 -9.83 -5.74
CA GLY A 94 -14.45 -9.81 -7.21
C GLY A 94 -14.63 -8.43 -7.86
N ARG A 95 -15.01 -7.39 -7.11
CA ARG A 95 -15.22 -6.04 -7.65
C ARG A 95 -13.99 -5.17 -7.41
N LYS A 96 -13.36 -4.71 -8.50
CA LYS A 96 -12.17 -3.87 -8.47
C LYS A 96 -12.53 -2.38 -8.52
N LYS A 97 -11.97 -1.59 -7.62
CA LYS A 97 -12.02 -0.13 -7.67
C LYS A 97 -10.60 0.44 -7.70
N ALA A 98 -10.33 1.30 -8.67
CA ALA A 98 -9.05 2.00 -8.78
C ALA A 98 -9.07 3.30 -7.97
N PHE A 99 -8.01 3.61 -7.24
CA PHE A 99 -7.80 4.81 -6.44
C PHE A 99 -6.55 5.52 -6.94
N CYS A 100 -6.73 6.67 -7.56
CA CYS A 100 -5.61 7.51 -7.98
C CYS A 100 -4.86 7.96 -6.73
N TYR A 101 -3.54 7.90 -6.79
CA TYR A 101 -2.65 8.44 -5.77
C TYR A 101 -1.65 9.43 -6.37
N LEU A 102 -1.51 9.49 -7.71
CA LEU A 102 -0.73 10.52 -8.40
C LEU A 102 -1.53 11.19 -9.52
N SER A 103 -1.50 12.52 -9.55
CA SER A 103 -1.99 13.34 -10.65
C SER A 103 -0.95 14.41 -10.97
N ASN A 104 -0.44 14.44 -12.21
CA ASN A 104 0.59 15.39 -12.66
C ASN A 104 1.83 15.47 -11.73
N GLY A 105 2.24 14.35 -11.12
CA GLY A 105 3.37 14.31 -10.19
C GLY A 105 3.05 14.78 -8.77
N THR A 106 1.81 15.15 -8.47
CA THR A 106 1.32 15.45 -7.12
C THR A 106 0.66 14.22 -6.51
N PHE A 107 1.01 13.91 -5.27
CA PHE A 107 0.33 12.88 -4.50
C PHE A 107 -1.04 13.37 -4.06
N ILE A 108 -2.09 12.71 -4.55
CA ILE A 108 -3.48 13.03 -4.25
C ILE A 108 -4.14 11.71 -3.92
N PRO A 109 -3.96 11.20 -2.70
CA PRO A 109 -4.63 9.98 -2.30
C PRO A 109 -6.13 10.29 -2.28
N ASP A 110 -6.92 9.49 -3.00
CA ASP A 110 -8.38 9.63 -3.01
C ASP A 110 -8.99 9.15 -1.68
N SER A 111 -8.54 9.74 -0.56
CA SER A 111 -8.82 9.30 0.82
C SER A 111 -10.31 9.31 1.11
N LYS A 112 -11.06 10.28 0.56
CA LYS A 112 -12.53 10.34 0.71
C LYS A 112 -13.24 9.13 0.10
N ARG A 113 -12.83 8.67 -1.08
CA ARG A 113 -13.41 7.45 -1.68
C ARG A 113 -12.83 6.20 -1.04
N LEU A 114 -11.57 6.23 -0.64
CA LEU A 114 -10.88 5.13 0.01
C LEU A 114 -11.55 4.73 1.33
N ARG A 115 -11.90 5.72 2.19
CA ARG A 115 -12.67 5.50 3.43
C ARG A 115 -14.01 4.79 3.26
N LYS A 116 -14.60 4.83 2.06
CA LYS A 116 -15.85 4.11 1.77
C LYS A 116 -15.61 2.64 1.45
N GLN A 117 -14.35 2.22 1.34
CA GLN A 117 -13.95 0.89 0.91
C GLN A 117 -13.10 0.16 1.94
N VAL A 118 -12.25 0.88 2.67
CA VAL A 118 -11.28 0.34 3.63
C VAL A 118 -11.26 1.18 4.90
N THR A 119 -10.69 0.65 5.97
CA THR A 119 -10.46 1.42 7.20
C THR A 119 -9.22 2.29 7.01
N VAL A 120 -9.39 3.60 6.93
CA VAL A 120 -8.27 4.55 6.76
C VAL A 120 -7.85 5.07 8.13
N HIS A 121 -6.56 4.93 8.43
CA HIS A 121 -5.93 5.45 9.64
C HIS A 121 -5.27 6.77 9.28
N ASP A 122 -5.93 7.90 9.55
CA ASP A 122 -5.27 9.19 9.38
C ASP A 122 -4.26 9.42 10.50
N GLN A 123 -3.14 10.04 10.17
CA GLN A 123 -2.51 10.93 11.14
C GLN A 123 -3.45 12.13 11.33
N LEU A 124 -3.97 12.28 12.55
CA LEU A 124 -4.38 13.59 13.07
C LEU A 124 -3.20 14.55 12.85
N ASP A 125 -3.48 15.70 12.26
CA ASP A 125 -2.52 16.82 12.09
C ASP A 125 -1.72 17.11 13.37
#